data_AF-A0A8X7XIY0-F1
#
_entry.id   AF-A0A8X7XIY0-F1
#
_cell.length_a   1.000
_cell.length_b   1.000
_cell.length_c   1.000
_cell.angle_alpha   90.00
_cell.angle_beta   90.00
_cell.angle_gamma   90.00
#
_symmetry.space_group_name_H-M   'P 1'
#
loop_
_entity.id
_entity.type
_entity.pdbx_description
1 polymer ?
#
loop_
_entity_poly.entity_id
_entity_poly.type
_entity_poly.pdbx_seq_one_letter_code
_entity_poly.pdbx_strand_id
1 'polypeptide(L)'
;MKTFCGRPNPTTGVLEWVAEDEEYDYHQEIARSSYADMLHDKDRNVKYFQGIRAAVKRVKSRGERAVVLDIGTGTGLLSMMAVTAGADFCYAVEVFKPMAEAAEKIVQKNGFADKIKIINKHSTNVTVGPEGDMQSKANILITELFDTELIGEGALPSYEHAHKYLVEMGCEAVPHRATIFAQLVQSERLCSWNRISPINVGGVQIVSSSKLKLCAGAPSVCDLQLSQVPTEDFQPLSAILPMFSCPVSSSPAKHTHKFPAIQSGSAQVVLSWWDIDMVPDGSITCTMAPAWAHPDPENVPWRDHWMQCVYFLPLEKSVKEGETLELTAFHDDYSVWYNIHSEISCSSAKEIQYSRPVCTCQAHMVWTRPRFGELNDAQRTDCYIRALQTVLTSDDLCLSVSDGCLLPIFARILGAKKVYSLESFGMAHKVIEQVIAANNLTGTIHLLDSRPELLTSESFGGEKDLWRIRSPCGSCEGFDVSVMDEMIQDHCKWNLHHKQAVYFFRSALEITEEKICVVDYSLTFQPTSGDITMNFEPRQSRDANV
;
A
#
# COMPACT_ATOMS: atom_id res chain seq x y z
N MET A 1 25.25 8.28 -19.64
CA MET A 1 24.39 7.09 -19.48
C MET A 1 22.95 7.60 -19.44
N LYS A 2 21.96 6.78 -19.80
CA LYS A 2 20.53 7.15 -19.73
C LYS A 2 19.84 5.99 -19.04
N THR A 3 18.85 6.28 -18.21
CA THR A 3 18.07 5.24 -17.53
C THR A 3 16.82 4.95 -18.36
N PHE A 4 16.41 3.69 -18.49
CA PHE A 4 15.22 3.32 -19.25
C PHE A 4 14.10 2.94 -18.30
N CYS A 5 13.00 3.69 -18.34
CA CYS A 5 11.84 3.44 -17.48
C CYS A 5 10.70 2.82 -18.29
N GLY A 6 10.09 1.77 -17.76
CA GLY A 6 8.88 1.18 -18.32
C GLY A 6 7.68 2.07 -18.08
N ARG A 7 6.96 2.48 -19.13
CA ARG A 7 5.68 3.20 -19.06
C ARG A 7 4.63 2.46 -19.87
N PRO A 8 3.48 2.10 -19.28
CA PRO A 8 2.37 1.58 -20.07
C PRO A 8 1.86 2.71 -20.96
N ASN A 9 1.87 2.50 -22.27
CA ASN A 9 1.30 3.42 -23.25
C ASN A 9 -0.22 3.44 -23.04
N PRO A 10 -0.82 4.53 -22.56
CA PRO A 10 -2.26 4.59 -22.28
C PRO A 10 -3.17 4.38 -23.50
N THR A 11 -2.65 4.46 -24.73
CA THR A 11 -3.41 4.19 -25.96
C THR A 11 -3.43 2.70 -26.32
N THR A 12 -2.32 1.97 -26.07
CA THR A 12 -2.16 0.57 -26.47
C THR A 12 -2.13 -0.42 -25.31
N GLY A 13 -1.95 0.06 -24.08
CA GLY A 13 -1.72 -0.74 -22.88
C GLY A 13 -0.32 -1.38 -22.79
N VAL A 14 0.55 -1.16 -23.79
CA VAL A 14 1.86 -1.81 -23.89
C VAL A 14 2.87 -1.12 -22.99
N LEU A 15 3.65 -1.89 -22.23
CA LEU A 15 4.81 -1.37 -21.52
C LEU A 15 5.92 -0.98 -22.51
N GLU A 16 6.13 0.32 -22.69
CA GLU A 16 7.19 0.91 -23.52
C GLU A 16 8.37 1.35 -22.65
N TRP A 17 9.58 1.34 -23.22
CA TRP A 17 10.79 1.78 -22.52
C TRP A 17 11.19 3.18 -22.99
N VAL A 18 11.10 4.16 -22.11
CA VAL A 18 11.46 5.56 -22.38
C VAL A 18 12.83 5.84 -21.79
N ALA A 19 13.71 6.45 -22.58
CA ALA A 19 15.04 6.86 -22.12
C ALA A 19 14.95 8.20 -21.36
N GLU A 20 15.31 8.18 -20.09
CA GLU A 20 15.31 9.29 -19.16
C GLU A 20 16.74 9.67 -18.73
N ASP A 21 16.88 10.79 -18.04
CA ASP A 21 18.14 11.25 -17.44
C ASP A 21 18.68 10.23 -16.41
N GLU A 22 19.99 10.21 -16.14
CA GLU A 22 20.56 9.34 -15.09
C GLU A 22 19.99 9.66 -13.71
N GLU A 23 19.64 10.92 -13.46
CA GLU A 23 19.08 11.39 -12.19
C GLU A 23 17.55 11.21 -12.11
N TYR A 24 16.90 10.69 -13.15
CA TYR A 24 15.44 10.55 -13.19
C TYR A 24 14.89 9.69 -12.05
N ASP A 25 15.55 8.56 -11.76
CA ASP A 25 15.15 7.68 -10.66
C ASP A 25 15.26 8.42 -9.32
N TYR A 26 16.34 9.20 -9.11
CA TYR A 26 16.47 10.04 -7.92
C TYR A 26 15.38 11.10 -7.81
N HIS A 27 15.01 11.75 -8.91
CA HIS A 27 13.94 12.74 -8.91
C HIS A 27 12.58 12.12 -8.57
N GLN A 28 12.26 10.94 -9.11
CA GLN A 28 11.01 10.24 -8.78
C GLN A 28 11.00 9.72 -7.35
N GLU A 29 12.11 9.14 -6.88
CA GLU A 29 12.24 8.67 -5.50
C GLU A 29 12.11 9.82 -4.50
N ILE A 30 12.76 10.96 -4.74
CA ILE A 30 12.63 12.16 -3.88
C ILE A 30 11.21 12.71 -3.94
N ALA A 31 10.64 12.89 -5.13
CA ALA A 31 9.31 13.49 -5.28
C ALA A 31 8.17 12.65 -4.68
N ARG A 32 8.37 11.32 -4.59
CA ARG A 32 7.42 10.38 -4.00
C ARG A 32 7.83 9.87 -2.63
N SER A 33 8.95 10.35 -2.11
CA SER A 33 9.38 10.01 -0.77
C SER A 33 8.40 10.55 0.27
N SER A 34 8.30 9.85 1.38
CA SER A 34 7.41 10.27 2.46
C SER A 34 8.05 11.33 3.37
N TYR A 35 9.23 11.88 3.02
CA TYR A 35 9.97 12.81 3.89
C TYR A 35 9.15 14.06 4.24
N ALA A 36 8.30 14.54 3.33
CA ALA A 36 7.44 15.69 3.60
C ALA A 36 6.40 15.38 4.70
N ASP A 37 5.66 14.27 4.56
CA ASP A 37 4.67 13.84 5.55
C ASP A 37 5.33 13.56 6.90
N MET A 38 6.47 12.85 6.90
CA MET A 38 7.31 12.62 8.08
C MET A 38 7.70 13.91 8.83
N LEU A 39 8.06 14.97 8.10
CA LEU A 39 8.39 16.27 8.70
C LEU A 39 7.15 17.00 9.24
N HIS A 40 5.98 16.76 8.65
CA HIS A 40 4.70 17.31 9.10
C HIS A 40 4.05 16.48 10.22
N ASP A 41 4.50 15.25 10.47
CA ASP A 41 4.06 14.42 11.59
C ASP A 41 4.58 14.98 12.92
N LYS A 42 3.76 15.86 13.50
CA LYS A 42 4.05 16.54 14.76
C LYS A 42 4.10 15.59 15.94
N ASP A 43 3.24 14.57 15.99
CA ASP A 43 3.22 13.60 17.10
C ASP A 43 4.53 12.82 17.11
N ARG A 44 4.91 12.22 15.98
CA ARG A 44 6.19 11.51 15.83
C ARG A 44 7.36 12.39 16.25
N ASN A 45 7.45 13.60 15.69
CA ASN A 45 8.58 14.50 15.95
C ASN A 45 8.67 14.91 17.42
N VAL A 46 7.53 15.13 18.10
CA VAL A 46 7.50 15.42 19.54
C VAL A 46 7.92 14.21 20.37
N LYS A 47 7.41 13.01 20.07
CA LYS A 47 7.69 11.78 20.82
C LYS A 47 9.15 11.37 20.70
N TYR A 48 9.72 11.43 19.49
CA TYR A 48 11.16 11.23 19.29
C TYR A 48 11.98 12.22 20.09
N PHE A 49 11.66 13.52 20.04
CA PHE A 49 12.44 14.51 20.76
C PHE A 49 12.38 14.29 22.29
N GLN A 50 11.22 13.93 22.82
CA GLN A 50 11.08 13.58 24.24
C GLN A 50 11.92 12.35 24.61
N GLY A 51 11.88 11.29 23.81
CA GLY A 51 12.72 10.09 23.98
C GLY A 51 14.21 10.39 23.94
N ILE A 52 14.65 11.13 22.92
CA ILE A 52 16.05 11.56 22.74
C ILE A 52 16.53 12.38 23.94
N ARG A 53 15.73 13.35 24.41
CA ARG A 53 16.07 14.13 25.61
C ARG A 53 16.23 13.25 26.84
N ALA A 54 15.35 12.28 27.03
CA ALA A 54 15.42 11.35 28.15
C ALA A 54 16.66 10.46 28.07
N ALA A 55 16.97 9.90 26.90
CA ALA A 55 18.16 9.07 26.67
C ALA A 55 19.45 9.85 26.91
N VAL A 56 19.62 11.02 26.29
CA VAL A 56 20.79 11.89 26.48
C VAL A 56 20.95 12.29 27.95
N LYS A 57 19.86 12.66 28.63
CA LYS A 57 19.88 12.97 30.06
C LYS A 57 20.36 11.79 30.90
N ARG A 58 19.89 10.56 30.62
CA ARG A 58 20.34 9.35 31.34
C ARG A 58 21.84 9.13 31.18
N VAL A 59 22.36 9.17 29.96
CA VAL A 59 23.82 9.04 29.70
C VAL A 59 24.61 10.12 30.45
N LYS A 60 24.21 11.39 30.31
CA LYS A 60 24.88 12.52 30.99
C LYS A 60 24.82 12.41 32.51
N SER A 61 23.71 11.91 33.07
CA SER A 61 23.57 11.73 34.52
C SER A 61 24.52 10.69 35.11
N ARG A 62 25.02 9.76 34.28
CA ARG A 62 26.08 8.80 34.64
C ARG A 62 27.49 9.38 34.54
N GLY A 63 27.63 10.65 34.14
CA GLY A 63 28.93 11.30 33.90
C GLY A 63 29.61 10.85 32.61
N GLU A 64 28.89 10.16 31.73
CA GLU A 64 29.41 9.64 30.46
C GLU A 64 29.30 10.70 29.34
N ARG A 65 30.18 10.58 28.34
CA ARG A 65 30.05 11.30 27.07
C ARG A 65 28.87 10.71 26.30
N ALA A 66 27.95 11.54 25.82
CA ALA A 66 26.80 11.12 25.01
C ALA A 66 27.18 11.12 23.53
N VAL A 67 27.42 9.93 22.97
CA VAL A 67 27.76 9.71 21.56
C VAL A 67 26.59 8.98 20.90
N VAL A 68 26.01 9.63 19.90
CA VAL A 68 24.80 9.17 19.24
C VAL A 68 25.14 8.53 17.89
N LEU A 69 24.46 7.45 17.56
CA LEU A 69 24.38 6.89 16.21
C LEU A 69 22.92 7.02 15.74
N ASP A 70 22.70 7.80 14.69
CA ASP A 70 21.40 8.02 14.04
C ASP A 70 21.39 7.28 12.70
N ILE A 71 20.63 6.18 12.59
CA ILE A 71 20.58 5.34 11.38
C ILE A 71 19.32 5.67 10.58
N GLY A 72 19.51 6.00 9.30
CA GLY A 72 18.42 6.48 8.44
C GLY A 72 18.15 7.95 8.72
N THR A 73 19.19 8.79 8.74
CA THR A 73 19.06 10.16 9.27
C THR A 73 18.18 11.06 8.42
N GLY A 74 17.95 10.73 7.14
CA GLY A 74 17.13 11.52 6.22
C GLY A 74 17.63 12.95 6.14
N THR A 75 16.89 13.89 6.74
CA THR A 75 17.25 15.32 6.77
C THR A 75 18.25 15.72 7.86
N GLY A 76 18.63 14.81 8.75
CA GLY A 76 19.42 15.12 9.95
C GLY A 76 18.59 15.56 11.16
N LEU A 77 17.25 15.51 11.10
CA LEU A 77 16.37 16.03 12.14
C LEU A 77 16.65 15.44 13.53
N LEU A 78 16.72 14.11 13.63
CA LEU A 78 16.90 13.42 14.91
C LEU A 78 18.31 13.65 15.49
N SER A 79 19.33 13.69 14.62
CA SER A 79 20.69 14.12 14.98
C SER A 79 20.72 15.54 15.55
N MET A 80 20.03 16.50 14.94
CA MET A 80 19.94 17.88 15.44
C MET A 80 19.18 17.95 16.78
N MET A 81 18.11 17.17 16.95
CA MET A 81 17.41 17.02 18.24
C MET A 81 18.35 16.49 19.32
N ALA A 82 19.19 15.50 19.00
CA ALA A 82 20.13 14.91 19.95
C ALA A 82 21.21 15.90 20.40
N VAL A 83 21.81 16.66 19.47
CA VAL A 83 22.78 17.70 19.83
C VAL A 83 22.11 18.81 20.66
N THR A 84 20.89 19.21 20.31
CA THR A 84 20.10 20.18 21.09
C THR A 84 19.79 19.67 22.50
N ALA A 85 19.57 18.37 22.67
CA ALA A 85 19.35 17.72 23.96
C ALA A 85 20.64 17.60 24.80
N GLY A 86 21.80 17.94 24.25
CA GLY A 86 23.09 17.92 24.95
C GLY A 86 23.99 16.73 24.59
N ALA A 87 23.74 16.03 23.48
CA ALA A 87 24.68 15.04 22.97
C ALA A 87 26.03 15.71 22.62
N ASP A 88 27.14 15.02 22.89
CA ASP A 88 28.47 15.54 22.62
C ASP A 88 28.86 15.40 21.14
N PHE A 89 28.38 14.34 20.50
CA PHE A 89 28.64 14.07 19.08
C PHE A 89 27.58 13.12 18.51
N CYS A 90 27.28 13.25 17.22
CA CYS A 90 26.39 12.37 16.48
C CYS A 90 27.05 11.85 15.20
N TYR A 91 26.96 10.55 14.96
CA TYR A 91 27.20 9.94 13.65
C TYR A 91 25.85 9.69 13.00
N ALA A 92 25.58 10.36 11.89
CA ALA A 92 24.30 10.28 11.19
C ALA A 92 24.51 9.54 9.86
N VAL A 93 23.84 8.40 9.70
CA VAL A 93 24.03 7.48 8.57
C VAL A 93 22.85 7.57 7.62
N GLU A 94 23.11 7.82 6.35
CA GLU A 94 22.10 7.86 5.28
C GLU A 94 22.63 7.11 4.06
N VAL A 95 21.87 6.14 3.57
CA VAL A 95 22.27 5.33 2.41
C VAL A 95 22.02 6.09 1.11
N PHE A 96 20.93 6.85 1.05
CA PHE A 96 20.50 7.55 -0.15
C PHE A 96 21.26 8.85 -0.34
N LYS A 97 22.20 8.84 -1.28
CA LYS A 97 23.17 9.93 -1.50
C LYS A 97 22.54 11.32 -1.61
N PRO A 98 21.47 11.56 -2.40
CA PRO A 98 20.86 12.89 -2.47
C PRO A 98 20.38 13.39 -1.10
N MET A 99 19.87 12.49 -0.25
CA MET A 99 19.44 12.85 1.11
C MET A 99 20.61 13.05 2.06
N ALA A 100 21.69 12.29 1.95
CA ALA A 100 22.90 12.53 2.73
C ALA A 100 23.50 13.92 2.43
N GLU A 101 23.55 14.32 1.16
CA GLU A 101 24.00 15.65 0.74
C GLU A 101 23.04 16.76 1.23
N ALA A 102 21.73 16.49 1.25
CA ALA A 102 20.74 17.40 1.82
C ALA A 102 20.93 17.55 3.34
N ALA A 103 21.13 16.45 4.07
CA ALA A 103 21.37 16.42 5.51
C ALA A 103 22.61 17.24 5.88
N GLU A 104 23.71 17.09 5.13
CA GLU A 104 24.94 17.86 5.37
C GLU A 104 24.70 19.37 5.26
N LYS A 105 24.00 19.81 4.20
CA LYS A 105 23.62 21.22 4.02
C LYS A 105 22.68 21.73 5.12
N ILE A 106 21.71 20.91 5.54
CA ILE A 106 20.75 21.27 6.60
C ILE A 106 21.46 21.39 7.95
N VAL A 107 22.30 20.43 8.30
CA VAL A 107 23.12 20.42 9.53
C VAL A 107 24.04 21.64 9.58
N GLN A 108 24.72 21.94 8.46
CA GLN A 108 25.58 23.11 8.36
C GLN A 108 24.79 24.41 8.53
N LYS A 109 23.65 24.55 7.85
CA LYS A 109 22.78 25.74 7.94
C LYS A 109 22.27 25.99 9.36
N ASN A 110 22.06 24.94 10.14
CA ASN A 110 21.62 25.03 11.54
C ASN A 110 22.77 25.12 12.56
N GLY A 111 24.02 25.22 12.10
CA GLY A 111 25.18 25.44 12.97
C GLY A 111 25.62 24.20 13.77
N PHE A 112 25.30 23.00 13.29
CA PHE A 112 25.62 21.74 13.98
C PHE A 112 26.76 20.93 13.32
N ALA A 113 27.42 21.47 12.29
CA ALA A 113 28.46 20.78 11.52
C ALA A 113 29.63 20.27 12.38
N ASP A 114 29.98 20.95 13.47
CA ASP A 114 31.09 20.55 14.35
C ASP A 114 30.75 19.33 15.24
N LYS A 115 29.46 18.97 15.34
CA LYS A 115 28.97 17.93 16.26
C LYS A 115 28.23 16.79 15.57
N ILE A 116 27.91 16.92 14.29
CA ILE A 116 27.19 15.91 13.52
C ILE A 116 28.02 15.56 12.28
N LYS A 117 28.45 14.30 12.19
CA LYS A 117 29.12 13.77 11.01
C LYS A 117 28.13 12.97 10.18
N ILE A 118 27.85 13.41 8.95
CA ILE A 118 27.06 12.64 7.97
C ILE A 118 27.96 11.55 7.36
N ILE A 119 27.44 10.32 7.29
CA ILE A 119 28.08 9.17 6.67
C ILE A 119 27.15 8.65 5.57
N ASN A 120 27.53 8.86 4.30
CA ASN A 120 26.76 8.34 3.19
C ASN A 120 27.10 6.86 2.92
N LYS A 121 26.51 5.96 3.71
CA LYS A 121 26.63 4.50 3.59
C LYS A 121 25.36 3.84 4.09
N HIS A 122 25.13 2.60 3.68
CA HIS A 122 24.24 1.72 4.43
C HIS A 122 24.87 1.40 5.79
N SER A 123 24.07 1.32 6.86
CA SER A 123 24.56 1.11 8.23
C SER A 123 25.37 -0.17 8.40
N THR A 124 25.01 -1.23 7.67
CA THR A 124 25.74 -2.51 7.65
C THR A 124 27.14 -2.44 7.03
N ASN A 125 27.48 -1.33 6.38
CA ASN A 125 28.80 -1.08 5.80
C ASN A 125 29.60 -0.04 6.60
N VAL A 126 29.06 0.47 7.71
CA VAL A 126 29.74 1.40 8.61
C VAL A 126 30.70 0.63 9.50
N THR A 127 31.89 1.19 9.73
CA THR A 127 32.95 0.55 10.52
C THR A 127 33.43 1.43 11.66
N VAL A 128 33.86 0.80 12.76
CA VAL A 128 34.44 1.48 13.92
C VAL A 128 35.95 1.22 13.97
N GLY A 129 36.75 2.28 14.10
CA GLY A 129 38.20 2.21 14.24
C GLY A 129 38.90 3.50 13.79
N PRO A 130 40.24 3.58 13.91
CA PRO A 130 41.00 4.78 13.52
C PRO A 130 40.77 5.20 12.07
N GLU A 131 40.75 4.21 11.16
CA GLU A 131 40.46 4.38 9.73
C GLU A 131 38.97 4.15 9.39
N GLY A 132 38.14 3.95 10.41
CA GLY A 132 36.72 3.68 10.26
C GLY A 132 35.89 4.93 10.08
N ASP A 133 34.63 4.72 9.70
CA ASP A 133 33.64 5.80 9.60
C ASP A 133 33.37 6.43 10.96
N MET A 134 33.36 5.61 12.01
CA MET A 134 33.18 6.00 13.40
C MET A 134 34.48 5.79 14.19
N GLN A 135 34.86 6.78 15.01
CA GLN A 135 36.08 6.71 15.82
C GLN A 135 35.90 5.88 17.10
N SER A 136 34.65 5.73 17.55
CA SER A 136 34.28 4.90 18.69
C SER A 136 32.85 4.38 18.50
N LYS A 137 32.49 3.33 19.24
CA LYS A 137 31.09 2.91 19.34
C LYS A 137 30.24 4.03 19.96
N ALA A 138 28.96 4.08 19.60
CA ALA A 138 27.98 4.98 20.20
C ALA A 138 27.31 4.34 21.43
N ASN A 139 26.85 5.16 22.37
CA ASN A 139 26.11 4.70 23.56
C ASN A 139 24.65 5.13 23.56
N ILE A 140 24.20 5.81 22.49
CA ILE A 140 22.80 6.10 22.19
C ILE A 140 22.54 5.73 20.73
N LEU A 141 21.63 4.79 20.48
CA LEU A 141 21.13 4.44 19.16
C LEU A 141 19.81 5.16 18.91
N ILE A 142 19.70 5.88 17.80
CA ILE A 142 18.46 6.46 17.32
C ILE A 142 18.19 5.90 15.93
N THR A 143 16.97 5.45 15.67
CA THR A 143 16.56 5.05 14.33
C THR A 143 15.10 5.41 14.07
N GLU A 144 14.79 5.67 12.81
CA GLU A 144 13.44 5.72 12.27
C GLU A 144 13.53 5.00 10.91
N LEU A 145 13.42 3.67 10.98
CA LEU A 145 13.54 2.72 9.85
C LEU A 145 12.28 1.85 9.79
N PHE A 146 11.16 2.43 10.22
CA PHE A 146 9.91 1.70 10.42
C PHE A 146 8.98 2.03 9.27
N ASP A 147 8.33 1.01 8.73
CA ASP A 147 7.24 1.17 7.79
C ASP A 147 5.92 0.78 8.45
N THR A 148 4.85 0.69 7.66
CA THR A 148 3.55 0.22 8.14
C THR A 148 3.63 -1.20 8.72
N GLU A 149 4.48 -2.10 8.21
CA GLU A 149 4.73 -3.43 8.80
C GLU A 149 5.74 -3.43 9.97
N LEU A 150 6.23 -2.26 10.41
CA LEU A 150 7.32 -2.02 11.36
C LEU A 150 8.71 -2.46 10.85
N ILE A 151 8.81 -3.63 10.22
CA ILE A 151 10.09 -4.27 9.86
C ILE A 151 10.40 -4.25 8.36
N GLY A 152 9.48 -3.77 7.51
CA GLY A 152 9.56 -3.87 6.05
C GLY A 152 10.67 -3.04 5.42
N GLU A 153 11.20 -2.06 6.12
CA GLU A 153 12.36 -1.25 5.71
C GLU A 153 13.69 -1.74 6.32
N GLY A 154 13.73 -2.98 6.82
CA GLY A 154 14.97 -3.60 7.29
C GLY A 154 15.42 -3.11 8.67
N ALA A 155 14.48 -2.76 9.54
CA ALA A 155 14.75 -2.43 10.93
C ALA A 155 15.53 -3.56 11.63
N LEU A 156 15.05 -4.80 11.57
CA LEU A 156 15.66 -5.94 12.26
C LEU A 156 17.14 -6.17 11.88
N PRO A 157 17.52 -6.32 10.59
CA PRO A 157 18.93 -6.50 10.22
C PRO A 157 19.79 -5.27 10.55
N SER A 158 19.25 -4.06 10.46
CA SER A 158 19.96 -2.83 10.82
C SER A 158 20.27 -2.75 12.32
N TYR A 159 19.28 -3.04 13.16
CA TYR A 159 19.44 -3.11 14.62
C TYR A 159 20.41 -4.23 15.04
N GLU A 160 20.28 -5.43 14.46
CA GLU A 160 21.16 -6.56 14.75
C GLU A 160 22.63 -6.22 14.43
N HIS A 161 22.89 -5.63 13.26
CA HIS A 161 24.22 -5.17 12.88
C HIS A 161 24.74 -4.07 13.83
N ALA A 162 23.92 -3.06 14.12
CA ALA A 162 24.30 -1.95 14.98
C ALA A 162 24.72 -2.43 16.38
N HIS A 163 23.91 -3.29 17.01
CA HIS A 163 24.22 -3.88 18.33
C HIS A 163 25.50 -4.72 18.32
N LYS A 164 25.80 -5.40 17.22
CA LYS A 164 27.01 -6.21 17.09
C LYS A 164 28.26 -5.34 16.93
N TYR A 165 28.21 -4.30 16.08
CA TYR A 165 29.43 -3.63 15.61
C TYR A 165 29.53 -2.13 15.94
N LEU A 166 28.42 -1.41 16.07
CA LEU A 166 28.41 0.06 16.06
C LEU A 166 28.10 0.68 17.43
N VAL A 167 27.42 -0.03 18.32
CA VAL A 167 27.05 0.48 19.64
C VAL A 167 27.65 -0.32 20.79
N GLU A 168 27.74 0.33 21.95
CA GLU A 168 28.20 -0.25 23.21
C GLU A 168 27.16 -1.22 23.79
N MET A 169 27.60 -2.18 24.61
CA MET A 169 26.67 -3.01 25.36
C MET A 169 25.90 -2.17 26.38
N GLY A 170 24.57 -2.31 26.41
CA GLY A 170 23.72 -1.52 27.28
C GLY A 170 23.51 -0.08 26.81
N CYS A 171 23.71 0.21 25.52
CA CYS A 171 23.38 1.51 24.93
C CYS A 171 21.91 1.88 25.19
N GLU A 172 21.64 3.18 25.30
CA GLU A 172 20.27 3.68 25.22
C GLU A 172 19.77 3.54 23.77
N ALA A 173 18.49 3.27 23.57
CA ALA A 173 17.88 3.20 22.23
C ALA A 173 16.61 4.06 22.18
N VAL A 174 16.42 4.77 21.08
CA VAL A 174 15.20 5.54 20.79
C VAL A 174 14.74 5.20 19.35
N PRO A 175 13.61 4.48 19.18
CA PRO A 175 12.76 3.95 20.25
C PRO A 175 13.46 2.82 21.05
N HIS A 176 12.99 2.61 22.28
CA HIS A 176 13.50 1.59 23.19
C HIS A 176 12.91 0.22 22.90
N ARG A 177 11.63 0.17 22.51
CA ARG A 177 10.90 -1.08 22.23
C ARG A 177 9.80 -0.80 21.22
N ALA A 178 9.51 -1.78 20.36
CA ALA A 178 8.36 -1.78 19.48
C ALA A 178 7.49 -3.00 19.78
N THR A 179 6.17 -2.86 19.72
CA THR A 179 5.21 -3.96 19.94
C THR A 179 4.19 -3.99 18.80
N ILE A 180 4.05 -5.15 18.16
CA ILE A 180 3.02 -5.39 17.14
C ILE A 180 1.75 -5.89 17.82
N PHE A 181 0.61 -5.31 17.43
CA PHE A 181 -0.72 -5.68 17.86
C PHE A 181 -1.51 -6.31 16.73
N ALA A 182 -2.47 -7.16 17.07
CA ALA A 182 -3.39 -7.73 16.10
C ALA A 182 -4.82 -7.82 16.64
N GLN A 183 -5.79 -7.69 15.75
CA GLN A 183 -7.20 -7.91 16.03
C GLN A 183 -7.83 -8.77 14.93
N LEU A 184 -8.40 -9.90 15.32
CA LEU A 184 -9.10 -10.79 14.41
C LEU A 184 -10.51 -10.25 14.15
N VAL A 185 -10.91 -10.15 12.88
CA VAL A 185 -12.22 -9.63 12.49
C VAL A 185 -12.89 -10.48 11.40
N GLN A 186 -14.22 -10.43 11.40
CA GLN A 186 -15.04 -10.72 10.22
C GLN A 186 -15.25 -9.41 9.46
N SER A 187 -15.07 -9.40 8.14
CA SER A 187 -15.38 -8.23 7.30
C SER A 187 -15.57 -8.65 5.85
N GLU A 188 -16.80 -8.59 5.36
CA GLU A 188 -17.09 -8.85 3.95
C GLU A 188 -16.42 -7.82 3.04
N ARG A 189 -16.42 -6.54 3.45
CA ARG A 189 -15.78 -5.45 2.72
C ARG A 189 -14.28 -5.68 2.54
N LEU A 190 -13.54 -5.95 3.61
CA LEU A 190 -12.10 -6.20 3.50
C LEU A 190 -11.82 -7.52 2.80
N CYS A 191 -12.59 -8.59 3.08
CA CYS A 191 -12.44 -9.87 2.41
C CYS A 191 -12.64 -9.77 0.88
N SER A 192 -13.50 -8.84 0.43
CA SER A 192 -13.72 -8.55 -1.00
C SER A 192 -12.46 -8.07 -1.72
N TRP A 193 -11.41 -7.64 -1.02
CA TRP A 193 -10.14 -7.24 -1.63
C TRP A 193 -9.16 -8.41 -1.80
N ASN A 194 -9.54 -9.61 -1.35
CA ASN A 194 -8.74 -10.83 -1.48
C ASN A 194 -9.51 -11.99 -2.14
N ARG A 195 -10.85 -11.99 -2.10
CA ARG A 195 -11.68 -13.07 -2.65
C ARG A 195 -12.72 -12.49 -3.60
N ILE A 196 -13.16 -13.29 -4.58
CA ILE A 196 -14.29 -12.95 -5.45
C ILE A 196 -15.53 -13.69 -4.95
N SER A 197 -16.51 -12.91 -4.52
CA SER A 197 -17.85 -13.35 -4.15
C SER A 197 -18.63 -13.81 -5.39
N PRO A 198 -19.65 -14.69 -5.23
CA PRO A 198 -20.52 -15.03 -6.35
C PRO A 198 -21.20 -13.79 -6.95
N ILE A 199 -21.19 -13.69 -8.28
CA ILE A 199 -21.76 -12.55 -9.02
C ILE A 199 -23.02 -13.03 -9.75
N ASN A 200 -24.16 -12.37 -9.53
CA ASN A 200 -25.40 -12.70 -10.24
C ASN A 200 -25.49 -11.94 -11.56
N VAL A 201 -25.63 -12.66 -12.67
CA VAL A 201 -25.84 -12.09 -14.00
C VAL A 201 -27.04 -12.75 -14.65
N GLY A 202 -28.13 -12.00 -14.85
CA GLY A 202 -29.32 -12.52 -15.53
C GLY A 202 -29.94 -13.76 -14.85
N GLY A 203 -29.77 -13.92 -13.53
CA GLY A 203 -30.23 -15.09 -12.77
C GLY A 203 -29.22 -16.25 -12.72
N VAL A 204 -28.08 -16.13 -13.38
CA VAL A 204 -26.97 -17.11 -13.33
C VAL A 204 -25.93 -16.62 -12.34
N GLN A 205 -25.55 -17.49 -11.40
CA GLN A 205 -24.48 -17.22 -10.43
C GLN A 205 -23.12 -17.58 -11.02
N ILE A 206 -22.29 -16.56 -11.26
CA ILE A 206 -20.89 -16.70 -11.63
C ILE A 206 -20.07 -16.91 -10.36
N VAL A 207 -19.28 -17.99 -10.33
CA VAL A 207 -18.41 -18.32 -9.20
C VAL A 207 -16.94 -18.24 -9.58
N SER A 208 -16.10 -17.96 -8.58
CA SER A 208 -14.66 -18.05 -8.70
C SER A 208 -14.16 -19.49 -8.81
N SER A 209 -12.95 -19.66 -9.37
CA SER A 209 -12.29 -20.96 -9.47
C SER A 209 -11.99 -21.55 -8.08
N SER A 210 -11.96 -22.88 -7.98
CA SER A 210 -11.60 -23.57 -6.73
C SER A 210 -10.20 -23.18 -6.23
N LYS A 211 -9.26 -22.95 -7.16
CA LYS A 211 -7.91 -22.46 -6.85
C LYS A 211 -7.95 -21.09 -6.18
N LEU A 212 -8.77 -20.16 -6.68
CA LEU A 212 -8.92 -18.84 -6.07
C LEU A 212 -9.53 -18.93 -4.66
N LYS A 213 -10.54 -19.79 -4.47
CA LYS A 213 -11.17 -20.01 -3.16
C LYS A 213 -10.23 -20.59 -2.11
N LEU A 214 -9.24 -21.39 -2.49
CA LEU A 214 -8.28 -22.00 -1.58
C LEU A 214 -6.95 -21.23 -1.48
N CYS A 215 -6.78 -20.17 -2.26
CA CYS A 215 -5.56 -19.39 -2.28
C CYS A 215 -5.44 -18.50 -1.05
N ALA A 216 -4.21 -18.39 -0.52
CA ALA A 216 -3.94 -17.56 0.64
C ALA A 216 -3.96 -16.04 0.35
N GLY A 217 -3.85 -15.66 -0.93
CA GLY A 217 -3.72 -14.27 -1.35
C GLY A 217 -2.33 -13.93 -1.87
N ALA A 218 -2.11 -12.65 -2.13
CA ALA A 218 -0.78 -12.12 -2.40
C ALA A 218 0.05 -12.09 -1.10
N PRO A 219 1.33 -12.51 -1.12
CA PRO A 219 2.22 -12.47 0.03
C PRO A 219 2.77 -11.05 0.24
N SER A 220 1.89 -10.07 0.42
CA SER A 220 2.23 -8.68 0.71
C SER A 220 1.19 -8.10 1.64
N VAL A 221 1.57 -7.13 2.46
CA VAL A 221 0.60 -6.39 3.28
C VAL A 221 -0.40 -5.63 2.40
N CYS A 222 -1.58 -5.36 2.96
CA CYS A 222 -2.49 -4.35 2.46
C CYS A 222 -2.48 -3.20 3.47
N ASP A 223 -1.67 -2.18 3.19
CA ASP A 223 -1.57 -0.92 3.91
C ASP A 223 -2.84 -0.09 3.68
N LEU A 224 -3.46 0.37 4.78
CA LEU A 224 -4.73 1.09 4.73
C LEU A 224 -4.82 2.07 5.89
N GLN A 225 -5.42 3.25 5.64
CA GLN A 225 -5.90 4.13 6.69
C GLN A 225 -7.11 3.47 7.37
N LEU A 226 -6.87 2.56 8.32
CA LEU A 226 -7.93 1.79 8.97
C LEU A 226 -8.95 2.69 9.68
N SER A 227 -8.53 3.85 10.18
CA SER A 227 -9.42 4.86 10.75
C SER A 227 -10.49 5.39 9.77
N GLN A 228 -10.34 5.15 8.46
CA GLN A 228 -11.33 5.50 7.42
C GLN A 228 -12.24 4.32 7.04
N VAL A 229 -12.03 3.14 7.61
CA VAL A 229 -12.94 1.99 7.46
C VAL A 229 -14.09 2.15 8.45
N PRO A 230 -15.34 2.24 7.99
CA PRO A 230 -16.50 2.32 8.88
C PRO A 230 -16.55 1.12 9.82
N THR A 231 -16.83 1.37 11.10
CA THR A 231 -16.86 0.32 12.14
C THR A 231 -17.95 -0.72 11.93
N GLU A 232 -18.99 -0.38 11.16
CA GLU A 232 -20.06 -1.28 10.74
C GLU A 232 -19.62 -2.29 9.67
N ASP A 233 -18.49 -2.05 8.98
CA ASP A 233 -17.99 -2.93 7.92
C ASP A 233 -17.15 -4.10 8.47
N PHE A 234 -16.93 -4.17 9.78
CA PHE A 234 -16.24 -5.28 10.41
C PHE A 234 -16.77 -5.60 11.81
N GLN A 235 -16.68 -6.87 12.20
CA GLN A 235 -17.04 -7.36 13.51
C GLN A 235 -15.79 -7.95 14.19
N PRO A 236 -15.35 -7.37 15.32
CA PRO A 236 -14.27 -7.94 16.12
C PRO A 236 -14.61 -9.34 16.65
N LEU A 237 -13.71 -10.29 16.42
CA LEU A 237 -13.77 -11.67 16.91
C LEU A 237 -12.75 -11.92 18.04
N SER A 238 -11.80 -11.01 18.23
CA SER A 238 -10.86 -11.00 19.36
C SER A 238 -10.81 -9.62 20.03
N ALA A 239 -10.33 -9.60 21.28
CA ALA A 239 -9.74 -8.40 21.86
C ALA A 239 -8.47 -8.00 21.05
N ILE A 240 -7.92 -6.82 21.31
CA ILE A 240 -6.62 -6.42 20.76
C ILE A 240 -5.54 -7.26 21.44
N LEU A 241 -4.74 -7.97 20.64
CA LEU A 241 -3.72 -8.90 21.10
C LEU A 241 -2.32 -8.28 20.91
N PRO A 242 -1.53 -8.08 21.98
CA PRO A 242 -0.12 -7.66 21.86
C PRO A 242 0.72 -8.86 21.39
N MET A 243 0.86 -9.03 20.08
CA MET A 243 1.41 -10.24 19.47
C MET A 243 2.86 -10.50 19.88
N PHE A 244 3.74 -9.51 19.71
CA PHE A 244 5.12 -9.61 20.18
C PHE A 244 5.78 -8.24 20.26
N SER A 245 6.74 -8.12 21.17
CA SER A 245 7.71 -7.03 21.14
C SER A 245 8.91 -7.47 20.30
N CYS A 246 9.32 -6.62 19.35
CA CYS A 246 10.34 -6.99 18.37
C CYS A 246 11.69 -7.29 19.05
N PRO A 247 12.30 -8.45 18.75
CA PRO A 247 13.65 -8.74 19.20
C PRO A 247 14.66 -7.92 18.39
N VAL A 248 15.85 -7.71 18.95
CA VAL A 248 17.04 -7.27 18.19
C VAL A 248 17.64 -8.50 17.47
N SER A 249 16.88 -9.10 16.55
CA SER A 249 17.37 -10.16 15.68
C SER A 249 16.55 -10.23 14.39
N SER A 250 17.22 -10.52 13.28
CA SER A 250 16.59 -10.74 11.98
C SER A 250 16.26 -12.22 11.71
N SER A 251 16.44 -13.10 12.71
CA SER A 251 16.09 -14.51 12.57
C SER A 251 14.57 -14.68 12.48
N PRO A 252 14.05 -15.51 11.55
CA PRO A 252 12.62 -15.78 11.50
C PRO A 252 12.09 -16.35 12.81
N ALA A 253 10.93 -15.86 13.25
CA ALA A 253 10.29 -16.32 14.48
C ALA A 253 8.77 -16.39 14.36
N LYS A 254 8.14 -16.96 15.39
CA LYS A 254 6.69 -17.05 15.51
C LYS A 254 6.25 -16.80 16.95
N HIS A 255 5.09 -16.17 17.08
CA HIS A 255 4.51 -15.76 18.36
C HIS A 255 3.02 -16.13 18.36
N THR A 256 2.65 -17.03 19.26
CA THR A 256 1.27 -17.55 19.35
C THR A 256 0.58 -16.99 20.60
N HIS A 257 -0.61 -16.42 20.40
CA HIS A 257 -1.48 -15.94 21.47
C HIS A 257 -2.76 -16.75 21.52
N LYS A 258 -3.07 -17.26 22.72
CA LYS A 258 -4.35 -17.92 23.01
C LYS A 258 -5.36 -16.92 23.52
N PHE A 259 -6.56 -16.92 22.96
CA PHE A 259 -7.64 -16.02 23.39
C PHE A 259 -9.01 -16.67 23.18
N PRO A 260 -10.02 -16.33 24.01
CA PRO A 260 -11.40 -16.69 23.73
C PRO A 260 -11.96 -15.76 22.65
N ALA A 261 -12.68 -16.33 21.68
CA ALA A 261 -13.46 -15.54 20.74
C ALA A 261 -14.50 -14.71 21.47
N ILE A 262 -14.56 -13.41 21.20
CA ILE A 262 -15.49 -12.50 21.89
C ILE A 262 -16.89 -12.52 21.27
N GLN A 263 -17.02 -13.03 20.04
CA GLN A 263 -18.29 -13.16 19.31
C GLN A 263 -18.21 -14.35 18.34
N SER A 264 -19.36 -14.86 17.91
CA SER A 264 -19.45 -15.86 16.84
C SER A 264 -19.37 -15.18 15.47
N GLY A 265 -18.70 -15.82 14.50
CA GLY A 265 -18.55 -15.28 13.15
C GLY A 265 -17.62 -16.10 12.25
N SER A 266 -17.16 -15.50 11.15
CA SER A 266 -16.16 -16.03 10.23
C SER A 266 -14.84 -15.26 10.41
N ALA A 267 -13.82 -15.92 10.92
CA ALA A 267 -12.46 -15.41 11.00
C ALA A 267 -11.89 -15.28 9.59
N GLN A 268 -11.72 -14.04 9.12
CA GLN A 268 -11.36 -13.72 7.74
C GLN A 268 -10.09 -12.87 7.65
N VAL A 269 -10.03 -11.83 8.47
CA VAL A 269 -9.05 -10.75 8.37
C VAL A 269 -8.37 -10.53 9.71
N VAL A 270 -7.08 -10.23 9.68
CA VAL A 270 -6.31 -9.75 10.83
C VAL A 270 -5.93 -8.30 10.57
N LEU A 271 -6.47 -7.40 11.39
CA LEU A 271 -6.05 -6.00 11.44
C LEU A 271 -4.82 -5.93 12.34
N SER A 272 -3.78 -5.23 11.92
CA SER A 272 -2.52 -5.15 12.65
C SER A 272 -1.92 -3.75 12.58
N TRP A 273 -1.21 -3.38 13.63
CA TRP A 273 -0.51 -2.09 13.77
C TRP A 273 0.55 -2.25 14.86
N TRP A 274 1.34 -1.22 15.11
CA TRP A 274 2.40 -1.28 16.10
C TRP A 274 2.51 0.02 16.91
N ASP A 275 3.12 -0.12 18.08
CA ASP A 275 3.50 0.99 18.94
C ASP A 275 4.99 0.97 19.19
N ILE A 276 5.59 2.14 19.35
CA ILE A 276 6.98 2.32 19.77
C ILE A 276 7.06 3.10 21.08
N ASP A 277 7.68 2.48 22.08
CA ASP A 277 8.02 3.11 23.35
C ASP A 277 9.35 3.84 23.20
N MET A 278 9.33 5.15 23.37
CA MET A 278 10.52 6.00 23.21
C MET A 278 11.46 5.93 24.43
N VAL A 279 10.97 5.39 25.56
CA VAL A 279 11.69 5.29 26.84
C VAL A 279 11.42 3.96 27.54
N PRO A 280 12.31 3.48 28.43
CA PRO A 280 12.21 2.15 29.03
C PRO A 280 10.91 1.85 29.79
N ASP A 281 10.34 2.87 30.45
CA ASP A 281 9.13 2.73 31.26
C ASP A 281 7.82 2.82 30.44
N GLY A 282 7.90 3.07 29.13
CA GLY A 282 6.72 3.20 28.26
C GLY A 282 5.88 4.45 28.50
N SER A 283 6.41 5.47 29.20
CA SER A 283 5.68 6.71 29.47
C SER A 283 5.54 7.63 28.26
N ILE A 284 6.33 7.41 27.20
CA ILE A 284 6.29 8.16 25.95
C ILE A 284 6.16 7.16 24.81
N THR A 285 4.97 7.06 24.24
CA THR A 285 4.66 6.09 23.18
C THR A 285 4.12 6.81 21.94
N CYS A 286 4.54 6.35 20.77
CA CYS A 286 3.89 6.69 19.50
C CYS A 286 3.17 5.42 19.02
N THR A 287 1.87 5.53 18.75
CA THR A 287 0.99 4.38 18.44
C THR A 287 0.37 4.54 17.07
N MET A 288 0.35 3.46 16.30
CA MET A 288 -0.37 3.37 15.02
C MET A 288 -1.78 2.81 15.19
N ALA A 289 -2.29 2.71 16.42
CA ALA A 289 -3.64 2.22 16.67
C ALA A 289 -4.68 3.04 15.90
N PRO A 290 -5.61 2.39 15.19
CA PRO A 290 -6.69 3.10 14.50
C PRO A 290 -7.64 3.74 15.51
N ALA A 291 -8.52 4.63 15.04
CA ALA A 291 -9.34 5.48 15.90
C ALA A 291 -10.13 4.74 16.99
N TRP A 292 -10.67 3.55 16.72
CA TRP A 292 -11.42 2.76 17.71
C TRP A 292 -10.56 2.10 18.79
N ALA A 293 -9.25 2.01 18.56
CA ALA A 293 -8.28 1.39 19.46
C ALA A 293 -7.31 2.42 20.07
N HIS A 294 -7.34 3.67 19.60
CA HIS A 294 -6.46 4.73 20.04
C HIS A 294 -6.85 5.21 21.46
N PRO A 295 -5.89 5.52 22.35
CA PRO A 295 -6.17 6.02 23.70
C PRO A 295 -6.94 7.34 23.74
N ASP A 296 -6.83 8.15 22.69
CA ASP A 296 -7.57 9.40 22.48
C ASP A 296 -8.23 9.37 21.08
N PRO A 297 -9.42 8.76 20.94
CA PRO A 297 -10.10 8.61 19.64
C PRO A 297 -10.48 9.93 18.97
N GLU A 298 -10.62 11.02 19.72
CA GLU A 298 -11.03 12.32 19.20
C GLU A 298 -9.84 13.07 18.57
N ASN A 299 -8.61 12.76 18.99
CA ASN A 299 -7.40 13.45 18.55
C ASN A 299 -6.33 12.48 18.01
N VAL A 300 -6.75 11.54 17.17
CA VAL A 300 -5.83 10.60 16.52
C VAL A 300 -4.91 11.36 15.56
N PRO A 301 -3.57 11.30 15.74
CA PRO A 301 -2.65 11.97 14.82
C PRO A 301 -2.71 11.32 13.44
N TRP A 302 -3.04 12.11 12.41
CA TRP A 302 -3.01 11.66 11.03
C TRP A 302 -1.59 11.71 10.46
N ARG A 303 -1.24 10.69 9.68
CA ARG A 303 0.01 10.53 8.93
C ARG A 303 -0.22 9.51 7.81
N ASP A 304 0.62 9.51 6.78
CA ASP A 304 0.49 8.62 5.61
C ASP A 304 1.72 7.72 5.41
N HIS A 305 2.90 8.15 5.87
CA HIS A 305 4.11 7.30 5.85
C HIS A 305 3.97 6.05 6.74
N TRP A 306 3.15 6.13 7.78
CA TRP A 306 2.74 5.00 8.60
C TRP A 306 1.23 4.88 8.64
N MET A 307 0.75 3.68 8.37
CA MET A 307 -0.67 3.36 8.34
C MET A 307 -0.93 2.16 9.25
N GLN A 308 -1.97 1.40 8.95
CA GLN A 308 -2.22 0.10 9.57
C GLN A 308 -2.25 -1.00 8.51
N CYS A 309 -2.10 -2.24 8.96
CA CYS A 309 -2.01 -3.42 8.12
C CYS A 309 -3.32 -4.20 8.10
N VAL A 310 -3.70 -4.67 6.91
CA VAL A 310 -4.73 -5.68 6.70
C VAL A 310 -4.08 -6.96 6.17
N TYR A 311 -4.17 -8.05 6.93
CA TYR A 311 -3.75 -9.38 6.52
C TYR A 311 -4.96 -10.30 6.33
N PHE A 312 -4.88 -11.19 5.35
CA PHE A 312 -5.94 -12.14 5.03
C PHE A 312 -5.56 -13.53 5.53
N LEU A 313 -6.48 -14.21 6.21
CA LEU A 313 -6.28 -15.59 6.59
C LEU A 313 -6.35 -16.50 5.36
N PRO A 314 -5.47 -17.52 5.25
CA PRO A 314 -5.45 -18.40 4.08
C PRO A 314 -6.79 -19.08 3.80
N LEU A 315 -7.50 -19.45 4.87
CA LEU A 315 -8.83 -20.04 4.82
C LEU A 315 -9.71 -19.38 5.89
N GLU A 316 -10.94 -19.08 5.50
CA GLU A 316 -11.96 -18.61 6.43
C GLU A 316 -12.33 -19.71 7.41
N LYS A 317 -12.53 -19.33 8.67
CA LYS A 317 -12.87 -20.26 9.73
C LYS A 317 -14.08 -19.78 10.50
N SER A 318 -15.11 -20.62 10.59
CA SER A 318 -16.23 -20.37 11.49
C SER A 318 -15.78 -20.51 12.94
N VAL A 319 -16.11 -19.51 13.74
CA VAL A 319 -15.74 -19.35 15.15
C VAL A 319 -17.02 -19.20 15.96
N LYS A 320 -17.06 -19.83 17.14
CA LYS A 320 -18.12 -19.63 18.13
C LYS A 320 -17.65 -18.73 19.26
N GLU A 321 -18.54 -17.89 19.78
CA GLU A 321 -18.29 -17.11 20.98
C GLU A 321 -17.83 -18.02 22.14
N GLY A 322 -16.77 -17.60 22.83
CA GLY A 322 -16.13 -18.37 23.90
C GLY A 322 -15.23 -19.51 23.42
N GLU A 323 -15.14 -19.81 22.11
CA GLU A 323 -14.19 -20.79 21.58
C GLU A 323 -12.75 -20.30 21.78
N THR A 324 -11.89 -21.16 22.33
CA THR A 324 -10.46 -20.86 22.46
C THR A 324 -9.77 -20.98 21.09
N LEU A 325 -9.18 -19.87 20.66
CA LEU A 325 -8.44 -19.75 19.42
C LEU A 325 -6.96 -19.48 19.70
N GLU A 326 -6.11 -19.87 18.75
CA GLU A 326 -4.69 -19.53 18.74
C GLU A 326 -4.39 -18.70 17.48
N LEU A 327 -4.04 -17.43 17.64
CA LEU A 327 -3.52 -16.60 16.56
C LEU A 327 -2.00 -16.64 16.62
N THR A 328 -1.36 -17.00 15.51
CA THR A 328 0.10 -17.00 15.40
C THR A 328 0.54 -15.92 14.41
N ALA A 329 1.35 -14.97 14.90
CA ALA A 329 2.11 -14.06 14.06
C ALA A 329 3.45 -14.72 13.72
N PHE A 330 3.82 -14.70 12.47
CA PHE A 330 5.13 -15.13 11.98
C PHE A 330 5.82 -13.91 11.38
N HIS A 331 7.14 -13.88 11.48
CA HIS A 331 7.93 -12.91 10.73
C HIS A 331 9.24 -13.53 10.24
N ASP A 332 9.75 -12.98 9.14
CA ASP A 332 11.15 -13.10 8.72
C ASP A 332 11.87 -11.77 9.01
N ASP A 333 12.88 -11.41 8.21
CA ASP A 333 13.64 -10.18 8.35
C ASP A 333 12.92 -8.94 7.81
N TYR A 334 11.86 -9.08 7.00
CA TYR A 334 11.14 -7.96 6.36
C TYR A 334 9.61 -8.07 6.37
N SER A 335 9.03 -9.22 6.68
CA SER A 335 7.61 -9.47 6.43
C SER A 335 6.92 -10.16 7.60
N VAL A 336 5.67 -9.79 7.82
CA VAL A 336 4.78 -10.42 8.80
C VAL A 336 3.67 -11.20 8.08
N TRP A 337 3.23 -12.31 8.66
CA TRP A 337 2.00 -13.00 8.24
C TRP A 337 1.35 -13.73 9.42
N TYR A 338 0.08 -14.08 9.26
CA TYR A 338 -0.73 -14.64 10.33
C TYR A 338 -1.34 -16.00 9.96
N ASN A 339 -1.52 -16.85 10.96
CA ASN A 339 -2.32 -18.06 10.86
C ASN A 339 -3.17 -18.25 12.12
N ILE A 340 -4.30 -18.95 11.96
CA ILE A 340 -5.23 -19.23 13.05
C ILE A 340 -5.43 -20.74 13.22
N HIS A 341 -5.37 -21.20 14.46
CA HIS A 341 -5.61 -22.59 14.84
C HIS A 341 -6.70 -22.68 15.93
N SER A 342 -7.40 -23.82 16.03
CA SER A 342 -8.23 -24.14 17.21
C SER A 342 -7.67 -25.37 17.87
N GLU A 343 -7.83 -25.47 19.19
CA GLU A 343 -7.28 -26.58 19.98
C GLU A 343 -7.72 -27.97 19.48
N ILE A 344 -8.92 -28.08 18.89
CA ILE A 344 -9.46 -29.34 18.39
C ILE A 344 -8.64 -29.90 17.20
N SER A 345 -7.95 -29.04 16.45
CA SER A 345 -7.14 -29.43 15.27
C SER A 345 -5.72 -29.92 15.60
N CYS A 346 -5.27 -29.84 16.86
CA CYS A 346 -3.91 -30.15 17.28
C CYS A 346 -3.59 -31.66 17.48
N SER A 347 -4.50 -32.57 17.17
CA SER A 347 -4.28 -34.02 17.35
C SER A 347 -3.43 -34.69 16.26
N SER A 348 -2.94 -33.93 15.27
CA SER A 348 -1.94 -34.41 14.31
C SER A 348 -0.92 -33.30 13.98
N ALA A 349 0.02 -33.08 14.91
CA ALA A 349 1.12 -32.14 14.74
C ALA A 349 2.08 -32.61 13.62
N LYS A 350 1.72 -32.34 12.36
CA LYS A 350 2.71 -32.12 11.30
C LYS A 350 3.31 -30.74 11.56
N GLU A 351 4.64 -30.63 11.48
CA GLU A 351 5.40 -29.39 11.64
C GLU A 351 4.67 -28.20 11.04
N ILE A 352 4.33 -27.20 11.86
CA ILE A 352 3.78 -25.93 11.38
C ILE A 352 4.87 -25.31 10.52
N GLN A 353 4.64 -25.36 9.20
CA GLN A 353 5.60 -24.91 8.20
C GLN A 353 5.79 -23.39 8.34
N TYR A 354 7.03 -22.95 8.57
CA TYR A 354 7.42 -21.53 8.61
C TYR A 354 7.27 -20.82 7.26
N SER A 355 6.82 -21.50 6.21
CA SER A 355 6.72 -20.91 4.88
C SER A 355 5.56 -19.92 4.83
N ARG A 356 5.89 -18.65 4.54
CA ARG A 356 4.92 -17.62 4.19
C ARG A 356 4.02 -18.13 3.06
N PRO A 357 2.68 -18.11 3.22
CA PRO A 357 1.77 -18.51 2.15
C PRO A 357 1.92 -17.60 0.94
N VAL A 358 1.98 -18.18 -0.27
CA VAL A 358 2.08 -17.45 -1.54
C VAL A 358 0.85 -17.66 -2.41
N CYS A 359 0.65 -16.79 -3.39
CA CYS A 359 -0.43 -16.95 -4.37
C CYS A 359 -0.22 -18.22 -5.20
N THR A 360 -1.26 -19.05 -5.28
CA THR A 360 -1.27 -20.29 -6.09
C THR A 360 -2.35 -20.29 -7.16
N CYS A 361 -3.18 -19.24 -7.24
CA CYS A 361 -4.28 -19.13 -8.20
C CYS A 361 -4.02 -18.19 -9.39
N GLN A 362 -2.92 -17.43 -9.35
CA GLN A 362 -2.54 -16.36 -10.31
C GLN A 362 -3.38 -15.09 -10.22
N ALA A 363 -4.64 -15.15 -9.75
CA ALA A 363 -5.51 -13.97 -9.66
C ALA A 363 -4.92 -12.85 -8.79
N HIS A 364 -4.30 -13.17 -7.66
CA HIS A 364 -3.66 -12.16 -6.79
C HIS A 364 -2.38 -11.54 -7.35
N MET A 365 -1.89 -12.03 -8.49
CA MET A 365 -0.79 -11.43 -9.24
C MET A 365 -1.30 -10.58 -10.42
N VAL A 366 -2.58 -10.71 -10.78
CA VAL A 366 -3.22 -9.99 -11.90
C VAL A 366 -4.10 -8.86 -11.37
N TRP A 367 -4.95 -9.16 -10.38
CA TRP A 367 -5.84 -8.19 -9.76
C TRP A 367 -5.23 -7.65 -8.47
N THR A 368 -5.09 -6.33 -8.41
CA THR A 368 -4.73 -5.61 -7.18
C THR A 368 -5.89 -5.68 -6.17
N ARG A 369 -5.62 -5.32 -4.90
CA ARG A 369 -6.63 -5.31 -3.84
C ARG A 369 -7.84 -4.43 -4.19
N PRO A 370 -7.66 -3.18 -4.67
CA PRO A 370 -8.79 -2.36 -5.14
C PRO A 370 -9.54 -2.98 -6.32
N ARG A 371 -8.84 -3.65 -7.25
CA ARG A 371 -9.46 -4.35 -8.38
C ARG A 371 -10.30 -5.54 -7.94
N PHE A 372 -9.86 -6.30 -6.93
CA PHE A 372 -10.70 -7.32 -6.31
C PHE A 372 -11.98 -6.70 -5.72
N GLY A 373 -11.86 -5.58 -5.01
CA GLY A 373 -13.02 -4.83 -4.53
C GLY A 373 -13.95 -4.38 -5.67
N GLU A 374 -13.38 -3.88 -6.78
CA GLU A 374 -14.13 -3.43 -7.95
C GLU A 374 -14.96 -4.55 -8.58
N LEU A 375 -14.36 -5.74 -8.69
CA LEU A 375 -15.01 -6.93 -9.25
C LEU A 375 -16.12 -7.47 -8.33
N ASN A 376 -16.08 -7.14 -7.04
CA ASN A 376 -17.11 -7.48 -6.06
C ASN A 376 -18.17 -6.40 -5.88
N ASP A 377 -18.02 -5.24 -6.52
CA ASP A 377 -19.02 -4.17 -6.45
C ASP A 377 -20.27 -4.58 -7.27
N ALA A 378 -21.31 -4.99 -6.54
CA ALA A 378 -22.57 -5.40 -7.12
C ALA A 378 -23.29 -4.23 -7.83
N GLN A 379 -23.20 -3.00 -7.31
CA GLN A 379 -23.85 -1.84 -7.93
C GLN A 379 -23.19 -1.51 -9.28
N ARG A 380 -21.85 -1.52 -9.31
CA ARG A 380 -21.09 -1.39 -10.55
C ARG A 380 -21.47 -2.49 -11.54
N THR A 381 -21.52 -3.74 -11.07
CA THR A 381 -21.86 -4.89 -11.91
C THR A 381 -23.26 -4.77 -12.49
N ASP A 382 -24.25 -4.38 -11.70
CA ASP A 382 -25.63 -4.16 -12.13
C ASP A 382 -25.75 -3.04 -13.17
N CYS A 383 -24.94 -1.98 -13.06
CA CYS A 383 -24.85 -0.94 -14.10
C CYS A 383 -24.35 -1.51 -15.44
N TYR A 384 -23.29 -2.30 -15.43
CA TYR A 384 -22.79 -2.96 -16.64
C TYR A 384 -23.79 -3.97 -17.21
N ILE A 385 -24.46 -4.76 -16.36
CA ILE A 385 -25.50 -5.70 -16.80
C ILE A 385 -26.63 -4.97 -17.50
N ARG A 386 -27.15 -3.88 -16.91
CA ARG A 386 -28.21 -3.07 -17.53
C ARG A 386 -27.76 -2.46 -18.85
N ALA A 387 -26.54 -1.93 -18.92
CA ALA A 387 -25.99 -1.38 -20.15
C ALA A 387 -25.79 -2.45 -21.24
N LEU A 388 -25.37 -3.66 -20.88
CA LEU A 388 -25.27 -4.78 -21.82
C LEU A 388 -26.66 -5.22 -22.30
N GLN A 389 -27.66 -5.28 -21.42
CA GLN A 389 -29.03 -5.65 -21.78
C GLN A 389 -29.70 -4.67 -22.75
N THR A 390 -29.29 -3.39 -22.77
CA THR A 390 -29.86 -2.43 -23.72
C THR A 390 -29.27 -2.54 -25.13
N VAL A 391 -28.06 -3.11 -25.26
CA VAL A 391 -27.34 -3.18 -26.54
C VAL A 391 -27.22 -4.59 -27.11
N LEU A 392 -27.29 -5.64 -26.28
CA LEU A 392 -27.10 -7.01 -26.70
C LEU A 392 -28.37 -7.64 -27.28
N THR A 393 -28.20 -8.30 -28.41
CA THR A 393 -29.16 -9.20 -29.05
C THR A 393 -28.60 -10.61 -29.16
N SER A 394 -29.47 -11.59 -29.41
CA SER A 394 -29.07 -13.01 -29.54
C SER A 394 -28.19 -13.31 -30.75
N ASP A 395 -28.00 -12.35 -31.66
CA ASP A 395 -27.18 -12.50 -32.85
C ASP A 395 -25.83 -11.77 -32.77
N ASP A 396 -25.54 -11.09 -31.66
CA ASP A 396 -24.39 -10.20 -31.57
C ASP A 396 -23.05 -10.93 -31.43
N LEU A 397 -22.05 -10.32 -32.06
CA LEU A 397 -20.63 -10.61 -31.95
C LEU A 397 -19.98 -9.59 -31.01
N CYS A 398 -19.48 -10.04 -29.85
CA CYS A 398 -18.88 -9.14 -28.87
C CYS A 398 -17.36 -9.30 -28.83
N LEU A 399 -16.65 -8.18 -28.73
CA LEU A 399 -15.21 -8.14 -28.41
C LEU A 399 -15.02 -7.31 -27.13
N SER A 400 -14.44 -7.92 -26.11
CA SER A 400 -13.97 -7.24 -24.90
C SER A 400 -12.49 -6.94 -25.02
N VAL A 401 -12.11 -5.70 -24.73
CA VAL A 401 -10.72 -5.22 -24.73
C VAL A 401 -10.41 -4.68 -23.34
N SER A 402 -9.99 -5.57 -22.43
CA SER A 402 -9.55 -5.22 -21.08
C SER A 402 -9.01 -6.47 -20.40
N ASP A 403 -7.77 -6.42 -19.91
CA ASP A 403 -7.17 -7.53 -19.19
C ASP A 403 -7.92 -7.85 -17.89
N GLY A 404 -8.10 -9.14 -17.63
CA GLY A 404 -8.71 -9.62 -16.39
C GLY A 404 -10.14 -9.09 -16.19
N CYS A 405 -10.90 -8.93 -17.28
CA CYS A 405 -12.26 -8.39 -17.27
C CYS A 405 -13.32 -9.50 -17.28
N LEU A 406 -14.40 -9.33 -16.50
CA LEU A 406 -15.52 -10.29 -16.45
C LEU A 406 -16.67 -9.96 -17.42
N LEU A 407 -16.66 -8.79 -18.07
CA LEU A 407 -17.70 -8.40 -19.04
C LEU A 407 -17.92 -9.40 -20.19
N PRO A 408 -16.90 -10.06 -20.78
CA PRO A 408 -17.16 -11.05 -21.83
C PRO A 408 -17.95 -12.26 -21.31
N ILE A 409 -17.78 -12.62 -20.03
CA ILE A 409 -18.61 -13.65 -19.37
C ILE A 409 -20.05 -13.15 -19.23
N PHE A 410 -20.23 -11.90 -18.85
CA PHE A 410 -21.56 -11.31 -18.69
C PHE A 410 -22.30 -11.26 -20.02
N ALA A 411 -21.65 -10.76 -21.07
CA ALA A 411 -22.21 -10.71 -22.43
C ALA A 411 -22.63 -12.11 -22.91
N ARG A 412 -21.80 -13.13 -22.64
CA ARG A 412 -22.14 -14.51 -23.02
C ARG A 412 -23.35 -15.04 -22.28
N ILE A 413 -23.49 -14.77 -20.99
CA ILE A 413 -24.64 -15.19 -20.17
C ILE A 413 -25.91 -14.45 -20.58
N LEU A 414 -25.80 -13.16 -20.92
CA LEU A 414 -26.92 -12.33 -21.36
C LEU A 414 -27.41 -12.63 -22.78
N GLY A 415 -26.75 -13.55 -23.50
CA GLY A 415 -27.26 -14.11 -24.74
C GLY A 415 -26.48 -13.77 -26.01
N ALA A 416 -25.31 -13.11 -25.90
CA ALA A 416 -24.47 -12.86 -27.08
C ALA A 416 -24.10 -14.18 -27.78
N LYS A 417 -24.19 -14.18 -29.12
CA LYS A 417 -23.97 -15.37 -29.95
C LYS A 417 -22.54 -15.87 -29.88
N LYS A 418 -21.58 -14.94 -29.96
CA LYS A 418 -20.15 -15.23 -29.98
C LYS A 418 -19.39 -14.09 -29.31
N VAL A 419 -18.51 -14.45 -28.39
CA VAL A 419 -17.79 -13.47 -27.57
C VAL A 419 -16.29 -13.73 -27.66
N TYR A 420 -15.52 -12.66 -27.86
CA TYR A 420 -14.08 -12.64 -27.83
C TYR A 420 -13.61 -11.82 -26.62
N SER A 421 -12.63 -12.33 -25.87
CA SER A 421 -11.91 -11.54 -24.86
C SER A 421 -10.47 -11.39 -25.30
N LEU A 422 -10.01 -10.15 -25.40
CA LEU A 422 -8.62 -9.85 -25.63
C LEU A 422 -7.89 -9.73 -24.29
N GLU A 423 -6.93 -10.62 -24.07
CA GLU A 423 -6.08 -10.66 -22.88
C GLU A 423 -4.63 -10.48 -23.35
N SER A 424 -4.09 -9.28 -23.17
CA SER A 424 -2.74 -8.88 -23.59
C SER A 424 -1.66 -9.49 -22.69
N PHE A 425 -2.01 -9.91 -21.47
CA PHE A 425 -1.10 -10.57 -20.55
C PHE A 425 -1.45 -12.05 -20.35
N GLY A 426 -0.49 -12.95 -20.58
CA GLY A 426 -0.70 -14.40 -20.44
C GLY A 426 -1.16 -14.85 -19.05
N MET A 427 -0.87 -14.09 -17.98
CA MET A 427 -1.42 -14.37 -16.65
C MET A 427 -2.91 -13.99 -16.54
N ALA A 428 -3.32 -12.85 -17.11
CA ALA A 428 -4.72 -12.44 -17.15
C ALA A 428 -5.55 -13.43 -17.96
N HIS A 429 -5.02 -13.87 -19.11
CA HIS A 429 -5.60 -14.95 -19.93
C HIS A 429 -5.91 -16.20 -19.08
N LYS A 430 -4.91 -16.72 -18.36
CA LYS A 430 -5.08 -17.91 -17.50
C LYS A 430 -6.08 -17.70 -16.37
N VAL A 431 -6.18 -16.48 -15.83
CA VAL A 431 -7.16 -16.17 -14.79
C VAL A 431 -8.57 -16.19 -15.37
N ILE A 432 -8.80 -15.54 -16.51
CA ILE A 432 -10.12 -15.54 -17.17
C ILE A 432 -10.50 -16.93 -17.66
N GLU A 433 -9.57 -17.70 -18.23
CA GLU A 433 -9.79 -19.11 -18.60
C GLU A 433 -10.27 -19.95 -17.41
N GLN A 434 -9.65 -19.77 -16.24
CA GLN A 434 -10.06 -20.46 -15.01
C GLN A 434 -11.47 -20.08 -14.57
N VAL A 435 -11.89 -18.81 -14.73
CA VAL A 435 -13.26 -18.38 -14.41
C VAL A 435 -14.24 -18.96 -15.43
N ILE A 436 -13.92 -18.95 -16.72
CA ILE A 436 -14.74 -19.55 -17.79
C ILE A 436 -14.98 -21.04 -17.51
N ALA A 437 -13.91 -21.78 -17.19
CA ALA A 437 -13.98 -23.20 -16.87
C ALA A 437 -14.81 -23.48 -15.60
N ALA A 438 -14.64 -22.67 -14.56
CA ALA A 438 -15.40 -22.81 -13.31
C ALA A 438 -16.92 -22.61 -13.48
N ASN A 439 -17.33 -21.92 -14.54
CA ASN A 439 -18.73 -21.60 -14.84
C ASN A 439 -19.29 -22.38 -16.03
N ASN A 440 -18.60 -23.44 -16.49
CA ASN A 440 -19.00 -24.29 -17.61
C ASN A 440 -19.20 -23.54 -18.94
N LEU A 441 -18.42 -22.48 -19.17
CA LEU A 441 -18.46 -21.66 -20.38
C LEU A 441 -17.31 -21.96 -21.36
N THR A 442 -16.56 -23.03 -21.14
CA THR A 442 -15.43 -23.43 -21.99
C THR A 442 -15.87 -23.61 -23.43
N GLY A 443 -15.12 -23.01 -24.36
CA GLY A 443 -15.42 -23.03 -25.79
C GLY A 443 -16.54 -22.08 -26.23
N THR A 444 -17.16 -21.34 -25.31
CA THR A 444 -18.21 -20.36 -25.63
C THR A 444 -17.70 -18.92 -25.73
N ILE A 445 -16.51 -18.66 -25.17
CA ILE A 445 -15.80 -17.38 -25.22
C ILE A 445 -14.41 -17.67 -25.79
N HIS A 446 -14.03 -16.92 -26.82
CA HIS A 446 -12.73 -17.05 -27.49
C HIS A 446 -11.73 -16.10 -26.86
N LEU A 447 -10.73 -16.65 -26.17
CA LEU A 447 -9.63 -15.86 -25.62
C LEU A 447 -8.59 -15.60 -26.71
N LEU A 448 -8.30 -14.33 -26.96
CA LEU A 448 -7.31 -13.88 -27.92
C LEU A 448 -6.05 -13.46 -27.16
N ASP A 449 -4.93 -14.12 -27.46
CA ASP A 449 -3.60 -13.80 -26.95
C ASP A 449 -2.86 -12.97 -28.00
N SER A 450 -3.29 -11.72 -28.15
CA SER A 450 -2.77 -10.80 -29.16
C SER A 450 -2.92 -9.36 -28.69
N ARG A 451 -2.17 -8.44 -29.29
CA ARG A 451 -2.31 -7.02 -28.96
C ARG A 451 -3.51 -6.41 -29.67
N PRO A 452 -4.20 -5.42 -29.09
CA PRO A 452 -5.35 -4.78 -29.72
C PRO A 452 -5.04 -4.26 -31.13
N GLU A 453 -3.85 -3.70 -31.32
CA GLU A 453 -3.36 -3.14 -32.58
C GLU A 453 -2.96 -4.19 -33.63
N LEU A 454 -2.81 -5.47 -33.23
CA LEU A 454 -2.47 -6.57 -34.12
C LEU A 454 -3.71 -7.38 -34.54
N LEU A 455 -4.89 -7.02 -34.05
CA LEU A 455 -6.14 -7.67 -34.42
C LEU A 455 -6.48 -7.37 -35.89
N THR A 456 -6.60 -8.42 -36.68
CA THR A 456 -7.08 -8.36 -38.07
C THR A 456 -8.42 -9.10 -38.18
N SER A 457 -9.12 -8.97 -39.32
CA SER A 457 -10.33 -9.77 -39.59
C SER A 457 -10.06 -11.28 -39.54
N GLU A 458 -8.82 -11.71 -39.75
CA GLU A 458 -8.40 -13.11 -39.66
C GLU A 458 -8.35 -13.60 -38.19
N SER A 459 -8.05 -12.70 -37.25
CA SER A 459 -8.11 -12.99 -35.80
C SER A 459 -9.52 -13.39 -35.32
N PHE A 460 -10.56 -13.11 -36.12
CA PHE A 460 -11.97 -13.43 -35.83
C PHE A 460 -12.54 -14.53 -36.72
N GLY A 461 -11.70 -15.21 -37.54
CA GLY A 461 -12.17 -16.27 -38.45
C GLY A 461 -12.84 -15.75 -39.73
N GLY A 462 -12.53 -14.53 -40.17
CA GLY A 462 -12.91 -14.03 -41.50
C GLY A 462 -14.28 -13.33 -41.62
N GLU A 463 -14.89 -12.93 -40.50
CA GLU A 463 -16.18 -12.21 -40.48
C GLU A 463 -16.00 -10.71 -40.81
N LYS A 464 -16.94 -10.15 -41.61
CA LYS A 464 -16.74 -8.90 -42.39
C LYS A 464 -17.21 -7.57 -41.77
N ASP A 465 -17.67 -7.54 -40.51
CA ASP A 465 -18.36 -6.35 -39.97
C ASP A 465 -17.71 -5.69 -38.73
N LEU A 466 -16.46 -6.03 -38.40
CA LEU A 466 -15.75 -5.52 -37.21
C LEU A 466 -15.32 -4.04 -37.24
N TRP A 467 -15.56 -3.30 -38.34
CA TRP A 467 -15.13 -1.90 -38.48
C TRP A 467 -16.04 -0.89 -37.76
N ARG A 468 -17.19 -1.31 -37.23
CA ARG A 468 -18.19 -0.43 -36.59
C ARG A 468 -17.90 -0.08 -35.12
N ILE A 469 -16.87 -0.65 -34.50
CA ILE A 469 -16.61 -0.56 -33.05
C ILE A 469 -15.66 0.60 -32.66
N ARG A 470 -15.26 1.44 -33.63
CA ARG A 470 -14.29 2.55 -33.45
C ARG A 470 -14.77 3.90 -33.98
N SER A 471 -16.05 4.05 -34.32
CA SER A 471 -16.57 5.31 -34.86
C SER A 471 -17.38 6.08 -33.79
N PRO A 472 -17.12 7.38 -33.56
CA PRO A 472 -17.97 8.20 -32.69
C PRO A 472 -19.40 8.27 -33.25
N CYS A 473 -20.40 8.19 -32.36
CA CYS A 473 -21.81 8.07 -32.75
C CYS A 473 -22.38 9.37 -33.34
N GLY A 474 -21.92 10.54 -32.88
CA GLY A 474 -22.33 11.85 -33.42
C GLY A 474 -23.82 12.14 -33.22
N SER A 475 -24.67 11.61 -34.11
CA SER A 475 -26.13 11.68 -33.99
C SER A 475 -26.74 10.29 -34.14
N CYS A 476 -27.67 9.93 -33.26
CA CYS A 476 -28.47 8.71 -33.38
C CYS A 476 -29.90 9.09 -33.79
N GLU A 477 -30.38 8.57 -34.93
CA GLU A 477 -31.75 8.79 -35.42
C GLU A 477 -32.18 10.27 -35.48
N GLY A 478 -31.25 11.18 -35.80
CA GLY A 478 -31.51 12.62 -35.90
C GLY A 478 -31.43 13.40 -34.59
N PHE A 479 -31.05 12.76 -33.48
CA PHE A 479 -30.83 13.42 -32.19
C PHE A 479 -29.34 13.55 -31.87
N ASP A 480 -28.93 14.73 -31.42
CA ASP A 480 -27.60 14.99 -30.85
C ASP A 480 -27.54 14.39 -29.45
N VAL A 481 -26.60 13.46 -29.24
CA VAL A 481 -26.43 12.70 -28.00
C VAL A 481 -25.20 13.13 -27.19
N SER A 482 -24.54 14.23 -27.56
CA SER A 482 -23.38 14.78 -26.83
C SER A 482 -23.68 15.20 -25.39
N VAL A 483 -24.96 15.42 -25.07
CA VAL A 483 -25.43 15.78 -23.71
C VAL A 483 -25.32 14.61 -22.72
N MET A 484 -25.23 13.36 -23.20
CA MET A 484 -25.02 12.21 -22.32
C MET A 484 -23.60 12.18 -21.72
N ASP A 485 -22.66 12.90 -22.33
CA ASP A 485 -21.29 13.10 -21.81
C ASP A 485 -21.21 14.15 -20.68
N GLU A 486 -22.24 14.99 -20.52
CA GLU A 486 -22.30 16.04 -19.48
C GLU A 486 -23.10 15.62 -18.23
N MET A 487 -23.70 14.41 -18.21
CA MET A 487 -24.57 13.94 -17.13
C MET A 487 -23.83 13.17 -16.00
N ILE A 488 -22.54 13.45 -15.79
CA ILE A 488 -21.72 13.00 -14.64
C ILE A 488 -21.20 14.22 -13.88
N GLN A 489 -22.12 15.06 -13.42
CA GLN A 489 -21.85 16.04 -12.37
C GLN A 489 -23.04 16.08 -11.44
N ASP A 490 -22.98 15.23 -10.42
CA ASP A 490 -23.31 15.62 -9.05
C ASP A 490 -22.98 14.46 -8.11
N HIS A 491 -22.34 14.81 -6.98
CA HIS A 491 -21.86 13.99 -5.85
C HIS A 491 -20.42 13.46 -5.98
N CYS A 492 -19.48 14.14 -5.31
CA CYS A 492 -18.19 13.56 -4.93
C CYS A 492 -18.41 12.47 -3.87
N LYS A 493 -18.47 11.22 -4.30
CA LYS A 493 -18.06 10.06 -3.50
C LYS A 493 -16.85 9.47 -4.19
N TRP A 494 -15.71 9.45 -3.52
CA TRP A 494 -14.52 8.79 -4.06
C TRP A 494 -14.83 7.31 -4.30
N ASN A 495 -14.57 6.82 -5.50
CA ASN A 495 -14.67 5.40 -5.78
C ASN A 495 -13.49 4.69 -5.10
N LEU A 496 -13.79 3.84 -4.12
CA LEU A 496 -12.82 3.08 -3.32
C LEU A 496 -11.96 2.11 -4.15
N HIS A 497 -12.35 1.84 -5.39
CA HIS A 497 -11.73 0.83 -6.25
C HIS A 497 -10.68 1.38 -7.22
N HIS A 498 -10.50 2.70 -7.27
CA HIS A 498 -9.51 3.36 -8.12
C HIS A 498 -8.66 4.32 -7.29
N LYS A 499 -7.38 4.48 -7.67
CA LYS A 499 -6.60 5.63 -7.20
C LYS A 499 -7.03 6.86 -7.99
N GLN A 500 -7.17 8.01 -7.34
CA GLN A 500 -7.45 9.27 -8.02
C GLN A 500 -6.18 10.06 -8.25
N ALA A 501 -6.12 10.79 -9.37
CA ALA A 501 -5.06 11.76 -9.61
C ALA A 501 -5.34 13.02 -8.78
N VAL A 502 -4.38 13.41 -7.94
CA VAL A 502 -4.45 14.63 -7.13
C VAL A 502 -3.33 15.57 -7.59
N TYR A 503 -3.68 16.79 -7.96
CA TYR A 503 -2.72 17.84 -8.30
C TYR A 503 -2.50 18.74 -7.08
N PHE A 504 -1.32 18.68 -6.48
CA PHE A 504 -0.93 19.60 -5.41
C PHE A 504 -0.46 20.93 -6.02
N PHE A 505 -1.01 22.05 -5.56
CA PHE A 505 -0.52 23.38 -5.93
C PHE A 505 0.90 23.61 -5.39
N ARG A 506 1.66 24.50 -6.04
CA ARG A 506 3.10 24.70 -5.77
C ARG A 506 3.40 25.21 -4.37
N SER A 507 2.47 25.91 -3.71
CA SER A 507 2.58 26.22 -2.28
C SER A 507 1.22 26.47 -1.62
N ALA A 508 1.10 26.14 -0.33
CA ALA A 508 -0.05 26.52 0.49
C ALA A 508 -0.20 28.05 0.65
N LEU A 509 0.89 28.81 0.47
CA LEU A 509 0.91 30.28 0.58
C LEU A 509 0.25 30.98 -0.62
N GLU A 510 0.06 30.30 -1.74
CA GLU A 510 -0.75 30.82 -2.84
C GLU A 510 -2.23 30.88 -2.42
N ILE A 511 -2.68 30.02 -1.50
CA ILE A 511 -4.08 29.84 -1.09
C ILE A 511 -4.26 30.37 0.34
N THR A 512 -4.25 31.69 0.50
CA THR A 512 -4.80 32.31 1.73
C THR A 512 -6.30 32.48 1.53
N GLU A 513 -7.10 32.11 2.55
CA GLU A 513 -8.58 32.12 2.54
C GLU A 513 -9.20 33.46 2.09
N GLU A 514 -8.42 34.54 2.06
CA GLU A 514 -8.92 35.88 1.77
C GLU A 514 -8.74 36.36 0.30
N LYS A 515 -8.10 35.61 -0.62
CA LYS A 515 -7.70 36.20 -1.93
C LYS A 515 -7.87 35.38 -3.23
N ILE A 516 -8.25 34.12 -3.22
CA ILE A 516 -8.49 33.35 -4.46
C ILE A 516 -9.96 32.95 -4.56
N CYS A 517 -10.59 33.30 -5.67
CA CYS A 517 -11.94 32.84 -6.01
C CYS A 517 -11.97 31.95 -7.28
N VAL A 518 -10.86 31.79 -8.00
CA VAL A 518 -10.81 31.07 -9.30
C VAL A 518 -9.48 30.34 -9.49
N VAL A 519 -9.55 29.10 -9.99
CA VAL A 519 -8.38 28.32 -10.47
C VAL A 519 -8.55 28.14 -11.97
N ASP A 520 -7.61 28.68 -12.75
CA ASP A 520 -7.52 28.40 -14.19
C ASP A 520 -6.87 27.02 -14.37
N TYR A 521 -7.37 26.20 -15.30
CA TYR A 521 -6.76 24.91 -15.61
C TYR A 521 -6.60 24.71 -17.12
N SER A 522 -5.55 23.98 -17.50
CA SER A 522 -5.35 23.50 -18.85
C SER A 522 -5.07 22.01 -18.82
N LEU A 523 -5.84 21.26 -19.61
CA LEU A 523 -5.67 19.82 -19.82
C LEU A 523 -5.36 19.61 -21.31
N THR A 524 -4.28 18.90 -21.61
CA THR A 524 -3.93 18.53 -22.99
C THR A 524 -3.71 17.03 -23.06
N PHE A 525 -4.64 16.36 -23.75
CA PHE A 525 -4.47 14.97 -24.15
C PHE A 525 -3.52 14.90 -25.34
N GLN A 526 -2.48 14.08 -25.24
CA GLN A 526 -1.51 13.84 -26.30
C GLN A 526 -1.83 12.52 -27.00
N PRO A 527 -2.46 12.49 -28.19
CA PRO A 527 -2.94 11.25 -28.78
C PRO A 527 -1.84 10.23 -29.13
N THR A 528 -0.59 10.67 -29.24
CA THR A 528 0.55 9.82 -29.59
C THR A 528 1.07 9.01 -28.41
N SER A 529 1.11 9.59 -27.21
CA SER A 529 1.46 8.85 -25.98
C SER A 529 0.21 8.34 -25.27
N GLY A 530 -0.92 9.03 -25.43
CA GLY A 530 -2.15 8.92 -24.67
C GLY A 530 -2.10 9.58 -23.29
N ASP A 531 -1.02 10.33 -22.99
CA ASP A 531 -0.88 11.05 -21.73
C ASP A 531 -1.82 12.27 -21.67
N ILE A 532 -2.28 12.61 -20.47
CA ILE A 532 -2.94 13.88 -20.20
C ILE A 532 -1.97 14.74 -19.39
N THR A 533 -1.49 15.82 -20.01
CA THR A 533 -0.73 16.86 -19.30
C THR A 533 -1.69 17.87 -18.69
N MET A 534 -1.44 18.24 -17.43
CA MET A 534 -2.32 19.12 -16.66
C MET A 534 -1.52 20.23 -15.98
N ASN A 535 -2.07 21.44 -16.02
CA ASN A 535 -1.54 22.60 -15.30
C ASN A 535 -2.70 23.33 -14.64
N PHE A 536 -2.56 23.67 -13.36
CA PHE A 536 -3.56 24.40 -12.58
C PHE A 536 -2.89 25.65 -12.01
N GLU A 537 -3.46 26.81 -12.30
CA GLU A 537 -2.92 28.11 -11.91
C GLU A 537 -3.95 28.90 -11.08
N PRO A 538 -3.68 29.14 -9.79
CA PRO A 538 -4.55 29.98 -8.97
C PRO A 538 -4.52 31.44 -9.44
N ARG A 539 -5.69 32.09 -9.51
CA ARG A 539 -5.81 33.52 -9.86
C ARG A 539 -6.58 34.32 -8.80
N GLN A 540 -6.10 35.53 -8.51
CA GLN A 540 -6.83 36.48 -7.67
C GLN A 540 -8.00 37.07 -8.46
N SER A 541 -9.17 37.14 -7.82
CA SER A 541 -10.34 37.83 -8.36
C SER A 541 -9.96 39.28 -8.66
N ARG A 542 -10.05 39.71 -9.92
CA ARG A 542 -9.99 41.13 -10.26
C ARG A 542 -11.30 41.75 -9.81
N ASP A 543 -11.23 42.85 -9.07
CA ASP A 543 -12.36 43.70 -8.68
C ASP A 543 -13.43 43.74 -9.78
N ALA A 544 -14.64 43.32 -9.44
CA ALA A 544 -15.84 43.68 -10.18
C ALA A 544 -16.11 45.19 -9.97
N ASN A 545 -15.28 46.03 -10.57
CA ASN A 545 -15.59 47.44 -10.77
C ASN A 545 -16.37 47.58 -12.08
N VAL A 546 -17.69 47.43 -11.97
CA VAL A 546 -18.68 48.06 -12.86
C VAL A 546 -19.34 49.18 -12.09
#